data_AF-A0A0C3JF88-F1
#
_entry.id   AF-A0A0C3JF88-F1
#
_cell.length_a   1.000
_cell.length_b   1.000
_cell.length_c   1.000
_cell.angle_alpha   90.00
_cell.angle_beta   90.00
_cell.angle_gamma   90.00
#
_symmetry.space_group_name_H-M   'P 1'
#
loop_
_entity.id
_entity.type
_entity.pdbx_description
1 polymer ?
#
loop_
_entity_poly.entity_id
_entity_poly.type
_entity_poly.pdbx_seq_one_letter_code
_entity_poly.pdbx_strand_id
1 'polypeptide(L)'
;MGPTLRAWLLAVVHVVAVQSLTNSTSSFSFSGVPSSAGSSTNTSTGTTATTASSSSSFSTVTPVTTTSTTPTSVATETGPLTWPISEYPFTPFPTPTFAPIPPIFPETDPLNPPPVSSDFNVVPDFAPAWATAYEKAKSMIANFTIEQKVNITTGVGWMNGLCVGNIPSVAEFPGLCLQDSPLGVRFTDLVTAFPAGVTTASTWNRALIRARGLALGQEFHAKGVNIALGPMMNMGRVAQGGRNWEGFGADPFLTGEAAYETILGLQQAGVQATAKHYINNEQEWKRTQESSNVDDRTEHEIYAHPFLRSVMAGVSSVMCSYSKLLH
;
A
#
# COMPACT_ATOMS: atom_id res chain seq x y z
N MET A 1 16.88 33.88 11.82
CA MET A 1 16.55 32.45 11.97
C MET A 1 16.84 31.79 10.63
N GLY A 2 17.93 31.02 10.56
CA GLY A 2 18.57 30.61 9.29
C GLY A 2 18.15 29.22 8.79
N PRO A 3 18.49 28.90 7.53
CA PRO A 3 18.09 27.67 6.86
C PRO A 3 19.13 26.55 7.11
N THR A 4 19.06 25.88 8.27
CA THR A 4 19.98 24.75 8.57
C THR A 4 19.31 23.53 9.23
N LEU A 5 17.99 23.39 9.13
CA LEU A 5 17.24 22.33 9.84
C LEU A 5 16.45 21.36 8.95
N ARG A 6 16.73 21.30 7.64
CA ARG A 6 15.93 20.50 6.67
C ARG A 6 16.78 19.45 5.97
N ALA A 7 16.94 18.28 6.59
CA ALA A 7 17.22 16.97 5.96
C ALA A 7 17.64 15.94 7.03
N TRP A 8 16.66 15.32 7.70
CA TRP A 8 16.82 14.21 8.65
C TRP A 8 15.54 13.36 8.52
N LEU A 9 15.49 12.04 8.35
CA LEU A 9 16.36 10.92 8.71
C LEU A 9 15.98 9.73 7.80
N LEU A 10 16.92 8.87 7.41
CA LEU A 10 16.71 7.54 6.84
C LEU A 10 17.53 6.53 7.67
N ALA A 11 17.00 5.33 7.89
CA ALA A 11 17.54 4.18 8.65
C ALA A 11 17.37 4.17 10.19
N VAL A 12 16.32 3.47 10.66
CA VAL A 12 16.39 2.62 11.87
C VAL A 12 15.54 1.36 11.65
N VAL A 13 16.04 0.38 10.89
CA VAL A 13 15.60 -1.03 11.00
C VAL A 13 16.80 -1.91 10.69
N HIS A 14 17.70 -2.10 11.67
CA HIS A 14 18.73 -3.14 11.64
C HIS A 14 19.28 -3.45 13.04
N VAL A 15 18.43 -3.43 14.07
CA VAL A 15 18.77 -4.01 15.38
C VAL A 15 17.49 -4.56 16.00
N VAL A 16 17.61 -5.71 16.66
CA VAL A 16 16.58 -6.48 17.38
C VAL A 16 15.90 -7.57 16.55
N ALA A 17 16.68 -8.61 16.22
CA ALA A 17 16.14 -9.93 15.91
C ALA A 17 17.04 -11.05 16.47
N VAL A 18 17.46 -10.99 17.73
CA VAL A 18 17.91 -12.19 18.47
C VAL A 18 17.68 -12.01 19.97
N GLN A 19 16.55 -12.50 20.49
CA GLN A 19 16.51 -13.21 21.78
C GLN A 19 15.16 -13.90 21.94
N SER A 20 15.20 -15.23 21.87
CA SER A 20 14.08 -16.14 22.13
C SER A 20 13.67 -16.05 23.60
N LEU A 21 12.37 -15.86 23.87
CA LEU A 21 11.79 -16.03 25.20
C LEU A 21 11.04 -17.35 25.26
N THR A 22 11.44 -18.14 26.25
CA THR A 22 10.84 -19.38 26.74
C THR A 22 9.43 -19.15 27.29
N ASN A 23 8.52 -20.08 26.98
CA ASN A 23 7.12 -20.13 27.42
C ASN A 23 6.93 -20.01 28.95
N SER A 24 5.96 -19.20 29.35
CA SER A 24 5.12 -19.49 30.52
C SER A 24 3.68 -19.03 30.26
N THR A 25 2.77 -19.99 30.29
CA THR A 25 1.32 -19.85 30.10
C THR A 25 0.66 -19.43 31.41
N SER A 26 -0.18 -18.40 31.39
CA SER A 26 -1.25 -18.21 32.38
C SER A 26 -2.55 -17.79 31.70
N SER A 27 -3.57 -18.60 31.94
CA SER A 27 -4.93 -18.50 31.41
C SER A 27 -5.75 -17.48 32.22
N PHE A 28 -6.51 -16.61 31.55
CA PHE A 28 -7.60 -15.87 32.16
C PHE A 28 -8.89 -16.00 31.35
N SER A 29 -9.93 -16.42 32.04
CA SER A 29 -11.30 -16.65 31.56
C SER A 29 -12.10 -15.35 31.56
N PHE A 30 -12.94 -15.12 30.54
CA PHE A 30 -13.93 -14.05 30.55
C PHE A 30 -15.35 -14.64 30.46
N SER A 31 -16.20 -14.24 31.42
CA SER A 31 -17.64 -14.53 31.43
C SER A 31 -18.39 -13.48 30.61
N GLY A 32 -19.35 -13.92 29.80
CA GLY A 32 -20.15 -13.06 28.92
C GLY A 32 -21.43 -12.48 29.54
N VAL A 33 -22.38 -12.16 28.64
CA VAL A 33 -23.81 -11.78 28.81
C VAL A 33 -24.10 -10.27 28.52
N PRO A 34 -25.19 -9.86 27.83
CA PRO A 34 -25.75 -10.30 26.55
C PRO A 34 -26.18 -9.11 25.62
N SER A 35 -26.70 -9.46 24.45
CA SER A 35 -27.33 -8.62 23.41
C SER A 35 -28.72 -8.09 23.76
N SER A 36 -29.07 -6.89 23.26
CA SER A 36 -30.47 -6.51 22.99
C SER A 36 -30.60 -5.65 21.72
N ALA A 37 -31.45 -6.12 20.81
CA ALA A 37 -31.92 -5.41 19.63
C ALA A 37 -33.21 -4.65 19.97
N GLY A 38 -33.31 -3.39 19.56
CA GLY A 38 -34.52 -2.58 19.66
C GLY A 38 -34.90 -2.06 18.27
N SER A 39 -36.05 -2.51 17.78
CA SER A 39 -36.72 -1.98 16.59
C SER A 39 -37.69 -0.88 17.01
N SER A 40 -37.80 0.19 16.22
CA SER A 40 -38.92 1.12 16.29
C SER A 40 -39.29 1.62 14.90
N THR A 41 -40.46 1.18 14.46
CA THR A 41 -41.30 1.78 13.42
C THR A 41 -41.93 3.07 13.95
N ASN A 42 -42.01 4.12 13.13
CA ASN A 42 -43.13 5.05 13.21
C ASN A 42 -43.40 5.77 11.88
N THR A 43 -44.69 6.02 11.69
CA THR A 43 -45.42 6.29 10.46
C THR A 43 -45.48 7.79 10.12
N SER A 44 -45.72 8.03 8.83
CA SER A 44 -45.89 9.28 8.07
C SER A 44 -46.79 10.37 8.64
N THR A 45 -46.48 11.63 8.27
CA THR A 45 -47.49 12.64 7.91
C THR A 45 -47.08 13.33 6.60
N GLY A 46 -48.02 13.42 5.65
CA GLY A 46 -47.85 14.04 4.35
C GLY A 46 -48.30 15.49 4.31
N THR A 47 -47.84 16.22 3.30
CA THR A 47 -48.47 17.46 2.84
C THR A 47 -48.27 17.58 1.33
N THR A 48 -49.38 17.81 0.63
CA THR A 48 -49.53 17.84 -0.82
C THR A 48 -49.48 19.29 -1.31
N ALA A 49 -48.77 19.57 -2.42
CA ALA A 49 -49.09 20.71 -3.31
C ALA A 49 -48.46 20.54 -4.71
N THR A 50 -49.31 20.12 -5.65
CA THR A 50 -49.50 20.61 -7.04
C THR A 50 -48.33 21.04 -7.95
N THR A 51 -48.08 20.18 -8.95
CA THR A 51 -48.04 20.40 -10.42
C THR A 51 -47.70 21.77 -11.02
N ALA A 52 -46.69 21.76 -11.91
CA ALA A 52 -46.71 22.46 -13.20
C ALA A 52 -45.97 21.61 -14.26
N SER A 53 -46.72 21.21 -15.29
CA SER A 53 -46.28 20.45 -16.46
C SER A 53 -45.71 21.40 -17.53
N SER A 54 -44.63 21.00 -18.19
CA SER A 54 -44.28 21.51 -19.50
C SER A 54 -43.88 20.35 -20.41
N SER A 55 -44.52 20.33 -21.56
CA SER A 55 -44.55 19.28 -22.57
C SER A 55 -43.46 19.50 -23.63
N SER A 56 -42.74 18.46 -24.00
CA SER A 56 -42.06 18.38 -25.30
C SER A 56 -42.01 16.94 -25.82
N SER A 57 -42.98 16.65 -26.69
CA SER A 57 -42.97 15.75 -27.85
C SER A 57 -41.92 14.62 -27.91
N PHE A 58 -42.41 13.39 -27.72
CA PHE A 58 -41.74 12.15 -28.14
C PHE A 58 -42.20 11.75 -29.54
N SER A 59 -41.26 11.44 -30.44
CA SER A 59 -41.55 10.88 -31.76
C SER A 59 -41.98 9.41 -31.66
N THR A 60 -43.05 9.10 -32.39
CA THR A 60 -43.68 7.80 -32.51
C THR A 60 -42.75 6.79 -33.20
N VAL A 61 -42.41 5.70 -32.52
CA VAL A 61 -41.82 4.51 -33.12
C VAL A 61 -42.84 3.38 -33.03
N THR A 62 -43.15 2.79 -34.18
CA THR A 62 -44.08 1.67 -34.39
C THR A 62 -43.75 0.45 -33.51
N PRO A 63 -44.76 -0.24 -32.94
CA PRO A 63 -44.52 -1.43 -32.14
C PRO A 63 -44.14 -2.62 -33.04
N VAL A 64 -42.96 -3.17 -32.82
CA VAL A 64 -42.55 -4.48 -33.35
C VAL A 64 -43.09 -5.53 -32.39
N THR A 65 -43.91 -6.45 -32.90
CA THR A 65 -44.41 -7.61 -32.18
C THR A 65 -43.26 -8.59 -31.97
N THR A 66 -42.63 -8.58 -30.79
CA THR A 66 -41.71 -9.64 -30.35
C THR A 66 -42.41 -10.53 -29.33
N THR A 67 -42.55 -11.80 -29.70
CA THR A 67 -43.00 -12.90 -28.85
C THR A 67 -42.21 -12.94 -27.54
N SER A 68 -42.91 -12.88 -26.41
CA SER A 68 -42.33 -13.05 -25.07
C SER A 68 -42.00 -14.52 -24.83
N THR A 69 -40.75 -14.92 -25.07
CA THR A 69 -40.19 -16.10 -24.41
C THR A 69 -39.69 -15.67 -23.04
N THR A 70 -40.36 -16.15 -21.99
CA THR A 70 -39.92 -16.04 -20.60
C THR A 70 -38.46 -16.51 -20.50
N PRO A 71 -37.50 -15.70 -20.02
CA PRO A 71 -36.18 -16.22 -19.75
C PRO A 71 -36.30 -17.13 -18.54
N THR A 72 -36.14 -18.44 -18.76
CA THR A 72 -35.81 -19.37 -17.69
C THR A 72 -34.60 -18.83 -16.96
N SER A 73 -34.73 -18.60 -15.66
CA SER A 73 -33.63 -18.24 -14.78
C SER A 73 -32.52 -19.28 -14.95
N VAL A 74 -31.41 -18.89 -15.56
CA VAL A 74 -30.18 -19.70 -15.49
C VAL A 74 -29.72 -19.56 -14.05
N ALA A 75 -29.94 -20.61 -13.27
CA ALA A 75 -29.37 -20.71 -11.93
C ALA A 75 -27.86 -20.58 -12.05
N THR A 76 -27.24 -19.79 -11.17
CA THR A 76 -25.79 -19.82 -10.98
C THR A 76 -25.43 -21.19 -10.42
N GLU A 77 -24.97 -22.11 -11.26
CA GLU A 77 -24.44 -23.39 -10.78
C GLU A 77 -23.18 -23.12 -9.97
N THR A 78 -23.24 -23.36 -8.66
CA THR A 78 -22.06 -23.56 -7.82
C THR A 78 -21.70 -25.04 -7.85
N GLY A 79 -21.01 -25.46 -8.92
CA GLY A 79 -20.38 -26.76 -9.04
C GLY A 79 -18.86 -26.63 -9.22
N PRO A 80 -18.06 -27.68 -8.96
CA PRO A 80 -16.64 -27.66 -9.29
C PRO A 80 -16.47 -27.51 -10.81
N LEU A 81 -16.08 -26.31 -11.24
CA LEU A 81 -15.68 -26.04 -12.62
C LEU A 81 -14.38 -26.80 -12.90
N THR A 82 -14.52 -27.97 -13.51
CA THR A 82 -13.39 -28.68 -14.11
C THR A 82 -13.15 -28.07 -15.48
N TRP A 83 -12.21 -27.12 -15.54
CA TRP A 83 -11.73 -26.62 -16.83
C TRP A 83 -10.91 -27.74 -17.49
N PRO A 84 -11.26 -28.18 -18.70
CA PRO A 84 -10.39 -29.09 -19.43
C PRO A 84 -9.07 -28.38 -19.68
N ILE A 85 -8.00 -28.85 -19.02
CA ILE A 85 -6.64 -28.39 -19.31
C ILE A 85 -6.29 -29.03 -20.65
N SER A 86 -6.41 -28.27 -21.74
CA SER A 86 -5.84 -28.67 -23.02
C SER A 86 -4.34 -28.47 -22.96
N GLU A 87 -3.57 -29.53 -23.13
CA GLU A 87 -2.14 -29.41 -23.40
C GLU A 87 -1.96 -28.60 -24.68
N TYR A 88 -1.27 -27.46 -24.58
CA TYR A 88 -0.81 -26.72 -25.74
C TYR A 88 0.73 -26.78 -25.75
N PRO A 89 1.35 -26.96 -26.92
CA PRO A 89 2.79 -26.93 -27.03
C PRO A 89 3.28 -25.51 -26.67
N PHE A 90 3.97 -25.39 -25.54
CA PHE A 90 4.73 -24.19 -25.23
C PHE A 90 6.02 -24.21 -26.04
N THR A 91 6.18 -23.24 -26.93
CA THR A 91 7.48 -22.97 -27.54
C THR A 91 8.11 -21.85 -26.72
N PRO A 92 9.26 -22.06 -26.05
CA PRO A 92 9.93 -20.97 -25.37
C PRO A 92 10.13 -19.81 -26.32
N PHE A 93 9.84 -18.59 -25.86
CA PHE A 93 10.22 -17.41 -26.63
C PHE A 93 11.72 -17.49 -26.95
N PRO A 94 12.12 -17.18 -28.20
CA PRO A 94 13.53 -17.20 -28.56
C PRO A 94 14.30 -16.33 -27.57
N THR A 95 15.32 -16.92 -26.95
CA THR A 95 16.18 -16.21 -26.02
C THR A 95 16.77 -15.01 -26.76
N PRO A 96 16.67 -13.78 -26.24
CA PRO A 96 17.21 -12.61 -26.90
C PRO A 96 18.68 -12.87 -27.28
N THR A 97 18.99 -12.76 -28.57
CA THR A 97 20.34 -13.06 -29.10
C THR A 97 21.31 -11.90 -28.92
N PHE A 98 20.83 -10.76 -28.42
CA PHE A 98 21.65 -9.59 -28.14
C PHE A 98 22.29 -9.71 -26.76
N ALA A 99 23.56 -9.30 -26.66
CA ALA A 99 24.18 -9.08 -25.37
C ALA A 99 23.41 -7.96 -24.64
N PRO A 100 22.96 -8.17 -23.39
CA PRO A 100 22.25 -7.15 -22.64
C PRO A 100 23.16 -5.93 -22.44
N ILE A 101 22.65 -4.75 -22.75
CA ILE A 101 23.32 -3.49 -22.44
C ILE A 101 23.29 -3.33 -20.91
N PRO A 102 24.42 -3.09 -20.24
CA PRO A 102 24.43 -2.88 -18.81
C PRO A 102 23.59 -1.65 -18.43
N PRO A 103 22.79 -1.72 -17.35
CA PRO A 103 22.10 -0.55 -16.85
C PRO A 103 23.08 0.55 -16.41
N ILE A 104 22.68 1.79 -16.64
CA ILE A 104 23.35 3.01 -16.19
C ILE A 104 22.79 3.35 -14.81
N PHE A 105 23.69 3.53 -13.84
CA PHE A 105 23.35 3.80 -12.45
C PHE A 105 23.76 5.22 -12.02
N PRO A 106 22.99 6.27 -12.37
CA PRO A 106 23.29 7.62 -11.94
C PRO A 106 23.00 7.80 -10.44
N GLU A 107 23.93 8.42 -9.72
CA GLU A 107 23.70 8.87 -8.34
C GLU A 107 22.46 9.76 -8.26
N THR A 108 21.56 9.44 -7.33
CA THR A 108 20.25 10.06 -7.24
C THR A 108 19.91 10.45 -5.80
N ASP A 109 19.37 11.65 -5.63
CA ASP A 109 18.80 12.16 -4.38
C ASP A 109 17.30 11.83 -4.30
N PRO A 110 16.78 11.24 -3.21
CA PRO A 110 15.35 11.00 -3.02
C PRO A 110 14.45 12.24 -3.20
N LEU A 111 14.96 13.45 -2.92
CA LEU A 111 14.22 14.71 -3.12
C LEU A 111 14.19 15.16 -4.60
N ASN A 112 15.10 14.63 -5.41
CA ASN A 112 15.27 14.97 -6.82
C ASN A 112 15.37 13.68 -7.66
N PRO A 113 14.33 12.83 -7.68
CA PRO A 113 14.36 11.60 -8.45
C PRO A 113 14.43 11.89 -9.96
N PRO A 114 14.94 10.95 -10.77
CA PRO A 114 14.96 11.11 -12.21
C PRO A 114 13.53 11.27 -12.78
N PRO A 115 13.37 11.94 -13.92
CA PRO A 115 12.08 12.04 -14.57
C PRO A 115 11.57 10.65 -14.97
N VAL A 116 10.26 10.54 -15.18
CA VAL A 116 9.64 9.33 -15.72
C VAL A 116 10.19 9.12 -17.14
N SER A 117 11.11 8.17 -17.29
CA SER A 117 11.78 7.87 -18.56
C SER A 117 11.18 6.62 -19.20
N SER A 118 11.11 6.61 -20.53
CA SER A 118 10.92 5.39 -21.32
C SER A 118 12.22 4.61 -21.53
N ASP A 119 13.37 5.18 -21.15
CA ASP A 119 14.66 4.51 -21.20
C ASP A 119 14.84 3.59 -19.98
N PHE A 120 14.58 2.30 -20.18
CA PHE A 120 14.70 1.27 -19.16
C PHE A 120 16.15 0.97 -18.77
N ASN A 121 17.14 1.53 -19.47
CA ASN A 121 18.55 1.32 -19.13
C ASN A 121 18.99 2.19 -17.95
N VAL A 122 18.24 3.22 -17.57
CA VAL A 122 18.63 4.10 -16.45
C VAL A 122 17.95 3.64 -15.16
N VAL A 123 18.75 3.22 -14.19
CA VAL A 123 18.29 2.79 -12.86
C VAL A 123 18.94 3.70 -11.82
N PRO A 124 18.19 4.52 -11.07
CA PRO A 124 18.79 5.43 -10.10
C PRO A 124 19.54 4.69 -9.00
N ASP A 125 20.71 5.21 -8.65
CA ASP A 125 21.51 4.74 -7.53
C ASP A 125 21.34 5.64 -6.31
N PHE A 126 20.70 5.11 -5.27
CA PHE A 126 20.51 5.79 -4.00
C PHE A 126 21.59 5.46 -2.96
N ALA A 127 22.57 4.60 -3.28
CA ALA A 127 23.60 4.19 -2.32
C ALA A 127 24.40 5.37 -1.74
N PRO A 128 24.79 6.40 -2.51
CA PRO A 128 25.47 7.58 -1.95
C PRO A 128 24.58 8.39 -1.00
N ALA A 129 23.29 8.53 -1.32
CA ALA A 129 22.31 9.18 -0.45
C ALA A 129 22.14 8.42 0.88
N TRP A 130 22.07 7.08 0.81
CA TRP A 130 22.04 6.20 1.99
C TRP A 130 23.31 6.30 2.82
N ALA A 131 24.50 6.31 2.20
CA ALA A 131 25.77 6.47 2.91
C ALA A 131 25.81 7.79 3.70
N THR A 132 25.37 8.88 3.07
CA THR A 132 25.27 10.20 3.73
C THR A 132 24.26 10.19 4.87
N ALA A 133 23.09 9.57 4.67
CA ALA A 133 22.06 9.46 5.72
C ALA A 133 22.53 8.58 6.89
N TYR A 134 23.27 7.52 6.61
CA TYR A 134 23.81 6.60 7.61
C TYR A 134 24.82 7.29 8.53
N GLU A 135 25.79 8.03 7.98
CA GLU A 135 26.77 8.77 8.81
C GLU A 135 26.10 9.82 9.69
N LYS A 136 25.08 10.50 9.14
CA LYS A 136 24.20 11.42 9.88
C LYS A 136 23.47 10.73 11.04
N ALA A 137 22.82 9.61 10.78
CA ALA A 137 22.10 8.83 11.80
C ALA A 137 23.06 8.32 12.89
N LYS A 138 24.20 7.77 12.49
CA LYS A 138 25.26 7.29 13.38
C LYS A 138 25.79 8.39 14.30
N SER A 139 26.03 9.58 13.76
CA SER A 139 26.47 10.72 14.55
C SER A 139 25.43 11.18 15.57
N MET A 140 24.15 11.16 15.21
CA MET A 140 23.05 11.54 16.12
C MET A 140 22.93 10.57 17.30
N ILE A 141 22.87 9.26 17.01
CA ILE A 141 22.64 8.26 18.06
C ILE A 141 23.92 7.88 18.85
N ALA A 142 25.07 8.45 18.50
CA ALA A 142 26.36 8.11 19.12
C ALA A 142 26.35 8.31 20.63
N ASN A 143 25.72 9.40 21.10
CA ASN A 143 25.66 9.76 22.51
C ASN A 143 24.35 9.32 23.20
N PHE A 144 23.51 8.53 22.51
CA PHE A 144 22.24 8.09 23.08
C PHE A 144 22.44 6.96 24.09
N THR A 145 21.76 7.06 25.22
CA THR A 145 21.62 5.94 26.18
C THR A 145 20.80 4.80 25.57
N ILE A 146 20.81 3.64 26.21
CA ILE A 146 20.02 2.48 25.75
C ILE A 146 18.52 2.83 25.80
N GLU A 147 18.06 3.52 26.84
CA GLU A 147 16.67 3.94 27.01
C GLU A 147 16.25 4.90 25.89
N GLN A 148 17.14 5.84 25.52
CA GLN A 148 16.91 6.75 24.40
C GLN A 148 16.81 5.99 23.07
N LYS A 149 17.65 4.98 22.86
CA LYS A 149 17.58 4.10 21.67
C LYS A 149 16.29 3.28 21.64
N VAL A 150 15.86 2.73 22.78
CA VAL A 150 14.58 2.00 22.93
C VAL A 150 13.39 2.90 22.61
N ASN A 151 13.43 4.17 23.04
CA ASN A 151 12.36 5.12 22.75
C ASN A 151 12.23 5.42 21.25
N ILE A 152 13.34 5.45 20.48
CA ILE A 152 13.25 5.64 19.02
C ILE A 152 12.62 4.41 18.34
N THR A 153 12.76 3.21 18.89
CA THR A 153 12.22 1.98 18.29
C THR A 153 10.81 1.63 18.77
N THR A 154 10.24 2.38 19.71
CA THR A 154 8.99 2.02 20.38
C THR A 154 7.94 3.10 20.22
N GLY A 155 6.79 2.74 19.63
CA GLY A 155 5.66 3.65 19.53
C GLY A 155 5.09 4.00 20.91
N VAL A 156 4.58 5.22 21.06
CA VAL A 156 4.03 5.73 22.34
C VAL A 156 2.74 5.05 22.83
N GLY A 157 2.21 4.10 22.06
CA GLY A 157 0.94 3.40 22.34
C GLY A 157 -0.22 3.89 21.47
N TRP A 158 -1.25 3.05 21.35
CA TRP A 158 -2.43 3.33 20.53
C TRP A 158 -3.18 4.56 21.04
N MET A 159 -3.51 5.49 20.12
CA MET A 159 -4.18 6.77 20.41
C MET A 159 -3.45 7.68 21.41
N ASN A 160 -2.15 7.46 21.66
CA ASN A 160 -1.35 8.25 22.60
C ASN A 160 -0.49 9.32 21.89
N GLY A 161 -0.93 9.78 20.72
CA GLY A 161 -0.27 10.82 19.92
C GLY A 161 -1.21 11.34 18.83
N LEU A 162 -0.74 12.28 18.00
CA LEU A 162 -1.57 12.93 16.98
C LEU A 162 -1.77 12.06 15.73
N CYS A 163 -0.76 11.28 15.38
CA CYS A 163 -0.79 10.39 14.21
C CYS A 163 -1.20 8.96 14.60
N VAL A 164 -1.53 8.10 13.64
CA VAL A 164 -1.92 6.69 13.92
C VAL A 164 -0.79 5.92 14.59
N GLY A 165 0.47 6.28 14.31
CA GLY A 165 1.64 5.86 15.08
C GLY A 165 2.54 7.05 15.35
N ASN A 166 3.16 7.10 16.54
CA ASN A 166 4.12 8.14 16.88
C ASN A 166 5.33 7.53 17.60
N ILE A 167 6.53 7.93 17.18
CA ILE A 167 7.77 7.74 17.92
C ILE A 167 8.00 9.01 18.75
N PRO A 168 8.27 8.92 20.06
CA PRO A 168 8.46 10.09 20.90
C PRO A 168 9.72 10.88 20.50
N SER A 169 9.73 12.17 20.85
CA SER A 169 10.96 12.97 20.79
C SER A 169 11.97 12.48 21.84
N VAL A 170 13.25 12.39 21.47
CA VAL A 170 14.32 11.91 22.33
C VAL A 170 15.57 12.76 22.11
N ALA A 171 16.00 13.52 23.13
CA ALA A 171 17.12 14.47 22.99
C ALA A 171 16.94 15.40 21.76
N GLU A 172 17.90 15.44 20.84
CA GLU A 172 17.80 16.20 19.58
C GLU A 172 16.92 15.57 18.50
N PHE A 173 16.46 14.32 18.68
CA PHE A 173 15.55 13.67 17.74
C PHE A 173 14.11 14.15 17.98
N PRO A 174 13.45 14.76 16.99
CA PRO A 174 12.14 15.41 17.19
C PRO A 174 10.97 14.42 17.35
N GLY A 175 11.21 13.12 17.17
CA GLY A 175 10.15 12.12 17.07
C GLY A 175 9.71 11.92 15.63
N LEU A 176 8.78 10.99 15.42
CA LEU A 176 8.21 10.69 14.09
C LEU A 176 6.70 10.52 14.17
N CYS A 177 6.00 11.18 13.25
CA CYS A 177 4.60 10.96 12.95
C CYS A 177 4.47 9.97 11.78
N LEU A 178 3.78 8.86 12.02
CA LEU A 178 3.44 7.84 11.03
C LEU A 178 1.94 7.92 10.74
N GLN A 179 1.56 8.12 9.48
CA GLN A 179 0.16 8.34 9.11
C GLN A 179 -0.30 7.48 7.93
N ASP A 180 -1.48 6.88 8.08
CA ASP A 180 -2.23 6.29 6.97
C ASP A 180 -2.65 7.37 5.97
N SER A 181 -2.87 7.08 4.70
CA SER A 181 -3.05 5.79 4.02
C SER A 181 -2.36 5.76 2.64
N PRO A 182 -2.39 4.65 1.88
CA PRO A 182 -1.91 4.61 0.50
C PRO A 182 -2.63 5.53 -0.51
N LEU A 183 -3.72 6.20 -0.12
CA LEU A 183 -4.55 7.02 -1.02
C LEU A 183 -4.97 8.39 -0.46
N GLY A 184 -4.37 8.83 0.64
CA GLY A 184 -4.64 10.14 1.23
C GLY A 184 -4.36 10.16 2.72
N VAL A 185 -4.24 11.36 3.30
CA VAL A 185 -3.98 11.52 4.74
C VAL A 185 -5.24 11.18 5.53
N ARG A 186 -5.20 10.11 6.31
CA ARG A 186 -6.34 9.62 7.08
C ARG A 186 -6.61 10.49 8.30
N PHE A 187 -7.88 10.58 8.70
CA PHE A 187 -8.33 11.22 9.95
C PHE A 187 -7.94 12.70 10.09
N THR A 188 -7.95 13.44 8.98
CA THR A 188 -7.80 14.89 8.98
C THR A 188 -8.77 15.52 7.98
N ASP A 189 -8.85 16.84 7.97
CA ASP A 189 -9.68 17.64 7.08
C ASP A 189 -8.85 18.31 5.97
N LEU A 190 -9.52 18.88 4.97
CA LEU A 190 -8.86 19.68 3.92
C LEU A 190 -7.76 18.92 3.17
N VAL A 191 -8.01 17.65 2.88
CA VAL A 191 -7.12 16.73 2.16
C VAL A 191 -7.88 16.04 1.03
N THR A 192 -7.15 15.56 0.04
CA THR A 192 -7.70 14.88 -1.13
C THR A 192 -7.86 13.38 -0.86
N ALA A 193 -8.99 12.82 -1.28
CA ALA A 193 -9.15 11.37 -1.40
C ALA A 193 -8.74 10.95 -2.82
N PHE A 194 -7.53 10.42 -2.98
CA PHE A 194 -7.01 10.01 -4.28
C PHE A 194 -7.61 8.68 -4.74
N PRO A 195 -7.55 8.36 -6.06
CA PRO A 195 -7.92 7.03 -6.54
C PRO A 195 -7.15 5.93 -5.81
N ALA A 196 -7.80 4.78 -5.63
CA ALA A 196 -7.20 3.57 -5.08
C ALA A 196 -5.98 3.11 -5.90
N GLY A 197 -5.16 2.22 -5.32
CA GLY A 197 -4.01 1.63 -6.01
C GLY A 197 -4.43 0.93 -7.29
N VAL A 198 -5.50 0.13 -7.26
CA VAL A 198 -5.92 -0.67 -8.41
C VAL A 198 -6.43 0.22 -9.56
N THR A 199 -7.16 1.29 -9.23
CA THR A 199 -7.58 2.30 -10.22
C THR A 199 -6.38 3.02 -10.82
N THR A 200 -5.39 3.33 -9.99
CA THR A 200 -4.15 3.99 -10.41
C THR A 200 -3.35 3.09 -11.35
N ALA A 201 -3.17 1.82 -11.02
CA ALA A 201 -2.51 0.83 -11.87
C ALA A 201 -3.25 0.60 -13.20
N SER A 202 -4.58 0.67 -13.18
CA SER A 202 -5.42 0.52 -14.38
C SER A 202 -5.20 1.61 -15.43
N THR A 203 -4.46 2.68 -15.10
CA THR A 203 -4.03 3.69 -16.08
C THR A 203 -2.86 3.24 -16.95
N TRP A 204 -2.08 2.26 -16.48
CA TRP A 204 -0.81 1.83 -17.08
C TRP A 204 0.15 2.99 -17.39
N ASN A 205 0.04 4.09 -16.64
CA ASN A 205 0.72 5.34 -16.92
C ASN A 205 1.62 5.74 -15.75
N ARG A 206 2.93 5.45 -15.87
CA ARG A 206 3.95 5.77 -14.87
C ARG A 206 3.94 7.24 -14.45
N ALA A 207 3.75 8.16 -15.40
CA ALA A 207 3.74 9.59 -15.11
C ALA A 207 2.55 9.98 -14.23
N LEU A 208 1.35 9.42 -14.48
CA LEU A 208 0.19 9.64 -13.61
C LEU A 208 0.38 8.99 -12.24
N ILE A 209 0.99 7.80 -12.18
CA ILE A 209 1.29 7.12 -10.92
C ILE A 209 2.25 7.96 -10.06
N ARG A 210 3.35 8.45 -10.64
CA ARG A 210 4.30 9.32 -9.92
C ARG A 210 3.70 10.66 -9.54
N ALA A 211 2.92 11.29 -10.42
CA ALA A 211 2.22 12.53 -10.11
C ALA A 211 1.26 12.37 -8.92
N ARG A 212 0.52 11.25 -8.85
CA ARG A 212 -0.31 10.90 -7.70
C ARG A 212 0.54 10.72 -6.44
N GLY A 213 1.66 10.01 -6.51
CA GLY A 213 2.59 9.84 -5.39
C GLY A 213 3.14 11.17 -4.85
N LEU A 214 3.50 12.08 -5.75
CA LEU A 214 3.98 13.42 -5.40
C LEU A 214 2.89 14.25 -4.72
N ALA A 215 1.68 14.28 -5.27
CA ALA A 215 0.55 15.00 -4.68
C ALA A 215 0.18 14.44 -3.29
N LEU A 216 0.17 13.11 -3.13
CA LEU A 216 0.02 12.47 -1.82
C LEU A 216 1.09 12.94 -0.84
N GLY A 217 2.36 12.87 -1.25
CA GLY A 217 3.50 13.25 -0.42
C GLY A 217 3.44 14.71 0.02
N GLN A 218 2.98 15.61 -0.85
CA GLN A 218 2.79 17.03 -0.53
C GLN A 218 1.74 17.23 0.56
N GLU A 219 0.63 16.50 0.52
CA GLU A 219 -0.41 16.59 1.57
C GLU A 219 0.07 16.00 2.90
N PHE A 220 0.77 14.86 2.88
CA PHE A 220 1.40 14.30 4.08
C PHE A 220 2.41 15.28 4.69
N HIS A 221 3.30 15.83 3.86
CA HIS A 221 4.31 16.80 4.28
C HIS A 221 3.65 18.06 4.87
N ALA A 222 2.64 18.60 4.21
CA ALA A 222 1.91 19.79 4.67
C ALA A 222 1.20 19.56 6.02
N LYS A 223 0.76 18.34 6.31
CA LYS A 223 0.18 17.94 7.60
C LYS A 223 1.23 17.60 8.67
N GLY A 224 2.52 17.72 8.36
CA GLY A 224 3.61 17.45 9.30
C GLY A 224 3.90 15.95 9.50
N VAL A 225 3.43 15.09 8.59
CA VAL A 225 3.68 13.65 8.65
C VAL A 225 5.10 13.35 8.16
N ASN A 226 5.83 12.53 8.92
CA ASN A 226 7.18 12.10 8.54
C ASN A 226 7.16 10.86 7.66
N ILE A 227 6.28 9.89 7.99
CA ILE A 227 6.20 8.60 7.33
C ILE A 227 4.77 8.35 6.85
N ALA A 228 4.60 8.24 5.53
CA ALA A 228 3.36 7.83 4.90
C ALA A 228 3.29 6.30 4.85
N LEU A 229 2.23 5.72 5.44
CA LEU A 229 2.02 4.28 5.48
C LEU A 229 1.48 3.74 4.15
N GLY A 230 2.29 3.83 3.09
CA GLY A 230 2.03 3.32 1.75
C GLY A 230 3.23 3.52 0.82
N PRO A 231 3.20 2.93 -0.39
CA PRO A 231 2.09 2.20 -1.00
C PRO A 231 1.88 0.78 -0.44
N MET A 232 0.78 0.15 -0.84
CA MET A 232 0.46 -1.26 -0.54
C MET A 232 0.69 -2.12 -1.80
N MET A 233 1.25 -3.32 -1.65
CA MET A 233 1.68 -4.17 -2.78
C MET A 233 1.40 -5.67 -2.58
N ASN A 234 0.49 -6.06 -1.68
CA ASN A 234 0.07 -7.46 -1.62
C ASN A 234 -0.55 -7.84 -2.96
N MET A 235 -0.38 -9.10 -3.34
CA MET A 235 -0.82 -9.55 -4.64
C MET A 235 -2.34 -9.69 -4.68
N GLY A 236 -2.94 -9.45 -5.85
CA GLY A 236 -4.34 -9.76 -6.09
C GLY A 236 -4.61 -11.26 -6.26
N ARG A 237 -3.90 -12.15 -5.54
CA ARG A 237 -3.91 -13.61 -5.79
C ARG A 237 -5.31 -14.20 -5.70
N VAL A 238 -6.05 -13.85 -4.65
CA VAL A 238 -7.44 -14.26 -4.44
C VAL A 238 -8.32 -13.07 -4.75
N ALA A 239 -9.16 -13.15 -5.77
CA ALA A 239 -10.00 -12.03 -6.22
C ALA A 239 -10.91 -11.46 -5.11
N GLN A 240 -11.34 -12.31 -4.17
CA GLN A 240 -12.16 -11.95 -3.00
C GLN A 240 -11.36 -11.31 -1.85
N GLY A 241 -10.04 -11.13 -2.00
CA GLY A 241 -9.19 -10.50 -1.01
C GLY A 241 -9.66 -9.07 -0.69
N GLY A 242 -10.02 -8.83 0.57
CA GLY A 242 -10.70 -7.58 0.99
C GLY A 242 -9.87 -6.30 0.87
N ARG A 243 -8.55 -6.41 0.62
CA ARG A 243 -7.61 -5.28 0.53
C ARG A 243 -6.86 -5.19 -0.79
N ASN A 244 -7.18 -6.04 -1.77
CA ASN A 244 -6.50 -6.04 -3.07
C ASN A 244 -6.58 -4.67 -3.77
N TRP A 245 -7.68 -3.93 -3.55
CA TRP A 245 -7.92 -2.63 -4.12
C TRP A 245 -6.94 -1.54 -3.63
N GLU A 246 -6.34 -1.70 -2.43
CA GLU A 246 -5.29 -0.80 -1.94
C GLU A 246 -4.00 -0.93 -2.74
N GLY A 247 -3.72 -2.13 -3.26
CA GLY A 247 -2.57 -2.45 -4.09
C GLY A 247 -2.82 -2.24 -5.57
N PHE A 248 -1.94 -2.75 -6.43
CA PHE A 248 -1.89 -2.39 -7.85
C PHE A 248 -2.34 -3.50 -8.82
N GLY A 249 -2.81 -4.65 -8.31
CA GLY A 249 -3.33 -5.75 -9.13
C GLY A 249 -2.69 -7.09 -8.80
N ALA A 250 -2.78 -8.04 -9.74
CA ALA A 250 -2.28 -9.41 -9.59
C ALA A 250 -1.01 -9.71 -10.41
N ASP A 251 -0.44 -8.71 -11.08
CA ASP A 251 0.79 -8.84 -11.85
C ASP A 251 1.98 -8.24 -11.08
N PRO A 252 3.06 -9.02 -10.83
CA PRO A 252 4.19 -8.56 -10.04
C PRO A 252 4.97 -7.42 -10.71
N PHE A 253 5.09 -7.43 -12.04
CA PHE A 253 5.81 -6.39 -12.77
C PHE A 253 5.08 -5.05 -12.69
N LEU A 254 3.78 -5.02 -13.05
CA LEU A 254 2.92 -3.83 -12.95
C LEU A 254 2.89 -3.30 -11.52
N THR A 255 2.74 -4.19 -10.53
CA THR A 255 2.70 -3.80 -9.11
C THR A 255 4.04 -3.20 -8.68
N GLY A 256 5.16 -3.79 -9.11
CA GLY A 256 6.50 -3.27 -8.83
C GLY A 256 6.76 -1.91 -9.47
N GLU A 257 6.36 -1.72 -10.73
CA GLU A 257 6.49 -0.42 -11.40
C GLU A 257 5.60 0.65 -10.77
N ALA A 258 4.36 0.31 -10.42
CA ALA A 258 3.46 1.26 -9.77
C ALA A 258 3.95 1.65 -8.37
N ALA A 259 4.49 0.70 -7.61
CA ALA A 259 5.11 0.96 -6.31
C ALA A 259 6.35 1.85 -6.46
N TYR A 260 7.24 1.52 -7.41
CA TYR A 260 8.45 2.28 -7.72
C TYR A 260 8.14 3.75 -8.03
N GLU A 261 7.18 4.00 -8.92
CA GLU A 261 6.77 5.35 -9.30
C GLU A 261 6.11 6.12 -8.13
N THR A 262 5.27 5.43 -7.34
CA THR A 262 4.60 6.02 -6.18
C THR A 262 5.60 6.41 -5.08
N ILE A 263 6.60 5.56 -4.80
CA ILE A 263 7.64 5.80 -3.78
C ILE A 263 8.50 7.00 -4.16
N LEU A 264 8.94 7.07 -5.41
CA LEU A 264 9.72 8.23 -5.88
C LEU A 264 8.91 9.53 -5.77
N GLY A 265 7.61 9.51 -6.09
CA GLY A 265 6.74 10.67 -5.88
C GLY A 265 6.60 11.08 -4.42
N LEU A 266 6.32 10.13 -3.51
CA LEU A 266 6.21 10.40 -2.07
C LEU A 266 7.49 10.99 -1.49
N GLN A 267 8.64 10.40 -1.81
CA GLN A 267 9.94 10.82 -1.28
C GLN A 267 10.42 12.14 -1.89
N GLN A 268 10.08 12.43 -3.15
CA GLN A 268 10.30 13.74 -3.77
C GLN A 268 9.64 14.87 -2.98
N ALA A 269 8.48 14.61 -2.36
CA ALA A 269 7.79 15.58 -1.51
C ALA A 269 8.42 15.77 -0.12
N GLY A 270 9.46 14.99 0.22
CA GLY A 270 10.11 15.02 1.54
C GLY A 270 9.43 14.16 2.60
N VAL A 271 8.62 13.17 2.21
CA VAL A 271 7.96 12.22 3.12
C VAL A 271 8.53 10.82 2.92
N GLN A 272 8.78 10.11 4.01
CA GLN A 272 9.24 8.73 3.95
C GLN A 272 8.10 7.81 3.52
N ALA A 273 8.33 7.02 2.48
CA ALA A 273 7.38 5.99 2.06
C ALA A 273 7.55 4.70 2.86
N THR A 274 6.47 3.92 2.97
CA THR A 274 6.46 2.60 3.61
C THR A 274 5.90 1.55 2.68
N ALA A 275 6.76 0.67 2.17
CA ALA A 275 6.37 -0.51 1.42
C ALA A 275 5.63 -1.51 2.32
N LYS A 276 4.37 -1.88 2.00
CA LYS A 276 3.57 -2.79 2.85
C LYS A 276 2.68 -3.75 2.04
N HIS A 277 2.25 -4.89 2.58
CA HIS A 277 2.62 -5.49 3.86
C HIS A 277 3.56 -6.65 3.55
N TYR A 278 4.79 -6.56 4.05
CA TYR A 278 5.83 -7.55 3.78
C TYR A 278 5.72 -8.74 4.73
N ILE A 279 5.32 -9.93 4.31
CA ILE A 279 4.88 -10.33 2.96
C ILE A 279 3.70 -11.31 3.08
N ASN A 280 3.11 -11.71 1.96
CA ASN A 280 2.11 -12.77 1.84
C ASN A 280 0.81 -12.61 2.64
N ASN A 281 0.40 -11.39 3.00
CA ASN A 281 -0.94 -11.17 3.58
C ASN A 281 -2.02 -11.09 2.49
N GLU A 282 -2.26 -12.21 1.81
CA GLU A 282 -3.08 -12.32 0.59
C GLU A 282 -4.59 -12.48 0.86
N GLN A 283 -4.99 -12.59 2.13
CA GLN A 283 -6.37 -12.67 2.56
C GLN A 283 -6.59 -12.05 3.94
N GLU A 284 -7.78 -11.48 4.16
CA GLU A 284 -8.12 -10.88 5.45
C GLU A 284 -8.62 -11.90 6.47
N TRP A 285 -9.18 -13.02 5.97
CA TRP A 285 -9.67 -14.09 6.82
C TRP A 285 -8.51 -14.67 7.64
N LYS A 286 -8.61 -14.51 8.97
CA LYS A 286 -7.61 -14.98 9.94
C LYS A 286 -6.20 -14.43 9.73
N ARG A 287 -6.01 -13.23 9.16
CA ARG A 287 -4.68 -12.63 8.92
C ARG A 287 -3.74 -12.54 10.14
N THR A 288 -4.26 -12.62 11.37
CA THR A 288 -3.45 -12.62 12.61
C THR A 288 -3.17 -14.02 13.16
N GLN A 289 -3.63 -15.07 12.49
CA GLN A 289 -3.56 -16.46 12.94
C GLN A 289 -3.10 -17.44 11.85
N GLU A 290 -3.37 -17.12 10.59
CA GLU A 290 -3.02 -17.93 9.42
C GLU A 290 -1.51 -17.96 9.15
N SER A 291 -1.10 -18.93 8.33
CA SER A 291 0.26 -19.07 7.83
C SER A 291 0.24 -19.16 6.32
N SER A 292 1.03 -18.30 5.68
CA SER A 292 1.26 -18.35 4.24
C SER A 292 2.56 -19.11 3.97
N ASN A 293 2.42 -20.26 3.32
CA ASN A 293 3.54 -21.16 3.00
C ASN A 293 3.74 -21.13 1.48
N VAL A 294 4.85 -20.52 1.05
CA VAL A 294 5.17 -20.25 -0.36
C VAL A 294 6.56 -20.80 -0.63
N ASP A 295 6.75 -21.46 -1.78
CA ASP A 295 8.07 -21.95 -2.18
C ASP A 295 9.00 -20.79 -2.59
N ASP A 296 10.31 -21.02 -2.49
CA ASP A 296 11.35 -20.00 -2.71
C ASP A 296 11.23 -19.30 -4.06
N ARG A 297 10.92 -20.05 -5.13
CA ARG A 297 10.82 -19.48 -6.47
C ARG A 297 9.60 -18.58 -6.58
N THR A 298 8.44 -19.05 -6.13
CA THR A 298 7.21 -18.24 -6.15
C THR A 298 7.35 -16.99 -5.28
N GLU A 299 8.00 -17.12 -4.12
CA GLU A 299 8.29 -15.98 -3.24
C GLU A 299 9.09 -14.90 -3.98
N HIS A 300 10.22 -15.29 -4.60
CA HIS A 300 11.12 -14.36 -5.27
C HIS A 300 10.57 -13.80 -6.59
N GLU A 301 9.92 -14.63 -7.41
CA GLU A 301 9.43 -14.23 -8.74
C GLU A 301 8.11 -13.45 -8.68
N ILE A 302 7.26 -13.69 -7.67
CA ILE A 302 5.92 -13.09 -7.58
C ILE A 302 5.81 -12.09 -6.42
N TYR A 303 5.89 -12.57 -5.17
CA TYR A 303 5.49 -11.75 -4.02
C TYR A 303 6.56 -10.75 -3.60
N ALA A 304 7.85 -11.11 -3.71
CA ALA A 304 8.96 -10.23 -3.35
C ALA A 304 9.30 -9.22 -4.46
N HIS A 305 8.89 -9.47 -5.71
CA HIS A 305 9.24 -8.61 -6.84
C HIS A 305 8.82 -7.14 -6.65
N PRO A 306 7.60 -6.81 -6.20
CA PRO A 306 7.24 -5.42 -5.93
C PRO A 306 8.07 -4.76 -4.83
N PHE A 307 8.52 -5.52 -3.83
CA PHE A 307 9.39 -5.03 -2.77
C PHE A 307 10.82 -4.81 -3.25
N LEU A 308 11.34 -5.68 -4.13
CA LEU A 308 12.60 -5.45 -4.85
C LEU A 308 12.55 -4.10 -5.57
N ARG A 309 11.48 -3.84 -6.32
CA ARG A 309 11.29 -2.55 -7.01
C ARG A 309 11.18 -1.38 -6.03
N SER A 310 10.53 -1.58 -4.89
CA SER A 310 10.46 -0.56 -3.84
C SER A 310 11.85 -0.21 -3.26
N VAL A 311 12.70 -1.21 -3.04
CA VAL A 311 14.09 -1.01 -2.60
C VAL A 311 14.91 -0.30 -3.68
N MET A 312 14.74 -0.65 -4.95
CA MET A 312 15.36 0.07 -6.08
C MET A 312 14.89 1.53 -6.19
N ALA A 313 13.69 1.85 -5.72
CA ALA A 313 13.19 3.23 -5.60
C ALA A 313 13.71 3.97 -4.35
N GLY A 314 14.59 3.34 -3.57
CA GLY A 314 15.13 3.91 -2.34
C GLY A 314 14.09 4.07 -1.23
N VAL A 315 13.12 3.15 -1.13
CA VAL A 315 12.05 3.22 -0.11
C VAL A 315 12.63 3.36 1.30
N SER A 316 12.04 4.25 2.09
CA SER A 316 12.53 4.60 3.43
C SER A 316 12.30 3.51 4.46
N SER A 317 11.18 2.79 4.35
CA SER A 317 10.74 1.80 5.34
C SER A 317 9.91 0.68 4.72
N VAL A 318 9.84 -0.45 5.42
CA VAL A 318 9.01 -1.60 5.07
C VAL A 318 8.19 -1.98 6.30
N MET A 319 6.90 -2.24 6.11
CA MET A 319 6.00 -2.70 7.18
C MET A 319 5.78 -4.20 7.05
N CYS A 320 6.08 -4.95 8.10
CA CYS A 320 5.81 -6.38 8.15
C CYS A 320 4.30 -6.68 8.17
N SER A 321 3.92 -7.83 7.63
CA SER A 321 2.54 -8.30 7.63
C SER A 321 2.12 -8.91 8.97
N TYR A 322 0.82 -9.12 9.15
CA TYR A 322 0.28 -9.82 10.32
C TYR A 322 0.44 -11.33 10.24
N SER A 323 0.40 -11.88 9.02
CA SER A 323 0.40 -13.31 8.76
C SER A 323 1.68 -13.98 9.21
N LYS A 324 1.60 -15.25 9.58
CA LYS A 324 2.80 -16.06 9.82
C LYS A 324 3.40 -16.50 8.49
N LEU A 325 4.71 -16.71 8.50
CA LEU A 325 5.46 -17.33 7.42
C LEU A 325 6.13 -18.58 8.01
N LEU A 326 5.86 -19.74 7.43
CA LEU A 326 6.57 -20.96 7.76
C LEU A 326 7.40 -21.36 6.54
N HIS A 327 8.72 -21.41 6.75
CA HIS A 327 9.68 -22.02 5.85
C HIS A 327 9.94 -23.46 6.27
#